data_AF-A0A0F3PDD5-F1
#
_entry.id   AF-A0A0F3PDD5-F1
#
_cell.length_a   1.000
_cell.length_b   1.000
_cell.length_c   1.000
_cell.angle_alpha   90.00
_cell.angle_beta   90.00
_cell.angle_gamma   90.00
#
_symmetry.space_group_name_H-M   'P 1'
#
loop_
_entity.id
_entity.type
_entity.pdbx_description
1 polymer ?
#
loop_
_entity_poly.entity_id
_entity_poly.type
_entity_poly.pdbx_seq_one_letter_code
_entity_poly.pdbx_strand_id
1 'polypeptide(L)'
;MNAVPAERSGGAAALQETAYELGNVLGIAVIVSITSFIYSNNLVIPHGVSVSMAEIARDSIGEGIIIAQQIPPAFAHELIKEVNITFINAFNSRYYSRNNHANIGGCDYVCSSSF
;
A
#
# COMPACT_ATOMS: atom_id res chain seq x y z
N MET A 1 15.86 27.33 27.98
CA MET A 1 15.78 28.32 26.88
C MET A 1 17.07 29.13 26.89
N ASN A 2 18.04 28.78 26.04
CA ASN A 2 19.19 29.64 25.76
C ASN A 2 18.89 30.33 24.44
N ALA A 3 18.72 31.66 24.48
CA ALA A 3 18.45 32.46 23.30
C ALA A 3 19.74 32.59 22.47
N VAL A 4 19.63 32.39 21.16
CA VAL A 4 20.74 32.64 20.23
C VAL A 4 20.89 34.18 20.09
N PRO A 5 22.11 34.74 20.18
CA PRO A 5 22.34 36.17 19.95
C PRO A 5 21.76 36.64 18.62
N ALA A 6 21.28 37.89 18.56
CA ALA A 6 20.56 38.42 17.39
C ALA A 6 21.38 38.29 16.09
N GLU A 7 22.70 38.45 16.19
CA GLU A 7 23.64 38.37 15.06
C GLU A 7 23.81 36.94 14.51
N ARG A 8 23.35 35.92 15.24
CA ARG A 8 23.40 34.49 14.88
C ARG A 8 22.01 33.86 14.73
N SER A 9 20.96 34.65 14.95
CA SER A 9 19.56 34.18 14.92
C SER A 9 19.10 33.73 13.54
N GLY A 10 19.57 34.38 12.46
CA GLY A 10 19.24 34.00 11.08
C GLY A 10 19.78 32.62 10.68
N GLY A 11 21.02 32.30 11.04
CA GLY A 11 21.60 30.97 10.80
C GLY A 11 20.92 29.87 11.63
N ALA A 12 20.57 30.18 12.88
CA ALA A 12 19.81 29.26 13.73
C ALA A 12 18.37 29.04 13.20
N ALA A 13 17.73 30.08 12.65
CA ALA A 13 16.40 29.98 12.07
C ALA A 13 16.39 29.13 10.79
N ALA A 14 17.35 29.32 9.89
CA ALA A 14 17.48 28.52 8.66
C ALA A 14 17.68 27.02 8.96
N LEU A 15 18.46 26.69 9.99
CA LEU A 15 18.65 25.31 10.46
C LEU A 15 17.36 24.69 11.01
N GLN A 16 16.57 25.48 11.74
CA GLN A 16 15.27 25.01 12.25
C GLN A 16 14.30 24.75 11.11
N GLU A 17 14.20 25.66 10.13
CA GLU A 17 13.35 25.49 8.95
C GLU A 17 13.72 24.22 8.18
N THR A 18 15.00 24.00 7.90
CA THR A 18 15.48 22.77 7.23
C THR A 18 15.15 21.53 8.06
N ALA A 19 15.32 21.58 9.38
CA ALA A 19 15.01 20.45 10.25
C ALA A 19 13.50 20.11 10.25
N TYR A 20 12.63 21.12 10.22
CA TYR A 20 11.18 20.94 10.13
C TYR A 20 10.77 20.36 8.78
N GLU A 21 11.26 20.91 7.67
CA GLU A 21 10.96 20.40 6.34
C GLU A 21 11.46 18.96 6.15
N LEU A 22 12.69 18.68 6.59
CA LEU A 22 13.26 17.34 6.53
C LEU A 22 12.46 16.35 7.37
N GLY A 23 12.09 16.72 8.60
CA GLY A 23 11.26 15.89 9.47
C GLY A 23 9.91 15.55 8.85
N ASN A 24 9.27 16.52 8.19
CA ASN A 24 8.00 16.34 7.51
C ASN A 24 8.11 15.33 6.35
N VAL A 25 9.06 15.53 5.44
CA VAL A 25 9.26 14.64 4.27
C VAL A 25 9.66 13.24 4.71
N LEU A 26 10.54 13.12 5.71
CA LEU A 26 10.97 11.83 6.25
C LEU A 26 9.79 11.07 6.88
N GLY A 27 8.93 11.74 7.64
CA GLY A 27 7.74 11.13 8.23
C GLY A 27 6.80 10.54 7.16
N ILE A 28 6.54 11.29 6.09
CA ILE A 28 5.75 10.84 4.95
C ILE A 28 6.42 9.62 4.29
N ALA A 29 7.72 9.69 4.03
CA ALA A 29 8.46 8.60 3.40
C ALA A 29 8.38 7.31 4.20
N VAL A 30 8.57 7.37 5.53
CA VAL A 30 8.48 6.20 6.41
C VAL A 30 7.09 5.55 6.35
N ILE A 31 6.03 6.35 6.45
CA ILE A 31 4.65 5.84 6.42
C ILE A 31 4.34 5.19 5.07
N VAL A 32 4.72 5.84 3.97
CA VAL A 32 4.52 5.31 2.61
C VAL A 32 5.32 4.03 2.40
N SER A 33 6.58 3.96 2.84
CA SER A 33 7.41 2.76 2.74
C SER A 33 6.80 1.57 3.48
N ILE A 34 6.31 1.77 4.71
CA ILE A 34 5.62 0.72 5.47
C ILE A 34 4.35 0.27 4.74
N THR A 35 3.54 1.22 4.28
CA THR A 35 2.29 0.93 3.56
C THR A 35 2.56 0.14 2.27
N SER A 36 3.57 0.55 1.50
CA SER A 36 4.00 -0.10 0.27
C SER A 36 4.52 -1.52 0.52
N PHE A 37 5.35 -1.71 1.55
CA PHE A 37 5.83 -3.04 1.94
C PHE A 37 4.68 -3.97 2.35
N ILE A 38 3.73 -3.46 3.14
CA ILE A 38 2.55 -4.23 3.54
C ILE A 38 1.71 -4.54 2.31
N TYR A 39 1.47 -3.60 1.39
CA TYR A 39 0.72 -3.86 0.15
C TYR A 39 1.36 -4.97 -0.69
N SER A 40 2.65 -4.84 -0.99
CA SER A 40 3.40 -5.74 -1.87
C SER A 40 3.35 -7.19 -1.39
N ASN A 41 3.58 -7.40 -0.08
CA ASN A 41 3.59 -8.75 0.51
C ASN A 41 2.21 -9.42 0.60
N ASN A 42 1.15 -8.63 0.48
CA ASN A 42 -0.19 -9.04 0.84
C ASN A 42 -1.16 -9.05 -0.34
N LEU A 43 -0.80 -8.43 -1.46
CA LEU A 43 -1.64 -8.45 -2.64
C LEU A 43 -1.90 -9.88 -3.09
N VAL A 44 -3.17 -10.27 -3.02
CA VAL A 44 -3.67 -11.53 -3.55
C VAL A 44 -3.83 -11.37 -5.05
N ILE A 45 -3.21 -12.27 -5.80
CA ILE A 45 -3.24 -12.26 -7.26
C ILE A 45 -4.28 -13.28 -7.72
N PRO A 46 -5.33 -12.85 -8.44
CA PRO A 46 -6.36 -13.74 -8.93
C PRO A 46 -5.84 -14.65 -10.03
N HIS A 47 -6.58 -15.73 -10.29
CA HIS A 47 -6.28 -16.62 -11.41
C HIS A 47 -6.32 -15.84 -12.74
N GLY A 48 -5.52 -16.26 -13.73
CA GLY A 48 -5.46 -15.59 -15.03
C GLY A 48 -4.47 -14.41 -15.13
N VAL A 49 -3.83 -14.02 -14.02
CA VAL A 49 -2.67 -13.11 -14.04
C VAL A 49 -1.38 -13.93 -14.09
N SER A 50 -0.50 -13.63 -15.05
CA SER A 50 0.80 -14.31 -15.17
C SER A 50 1.74 -13.92 -14.02
N VAL A 51 2.76 -14.74 -13.74
CA VAL A 51 3.73 -14.47 -12.67
C VAL A 51 4.49 -13.15 -12.89
N SER A 52 4.84 -12.81 -14.13
CA SER A 52 5.54 -11.55 -14.43
C SER A 52 4.64 -10.33 -14.22
N MET A 53 3.36 -10.40 -14.61
CA MET A 53 2.39 -9.34 -14.38
C MET A 53 2.02 -9.22 -12.90
N ALA A 54 2.01 -10.33 -12.18
CA ALA A 54 1.79 -10.37 -10.74
C ALA A 54 2.89 -9.63 -9.96
N GLU A 55 4.15 -9.77 -10.39
CA GLU A 55 5.26 -9.05 -9.77
C GLU A 55 5.12 -7.53 -9.98
N ILE A 56 4.82 -7.11 -11.21
CA ILE A 56 4.57 -5.69 -11.53
C ILE A 56 3.39 -5.15 -10.71
N ALA A 57 2.29 -5.92 -10.63
CA ALA A 57 1.12 -5.51 -9.84
C ALA A 57 1.44 -5.30 -8.35
N ARG A 58 2.46 -5.97 -7.80
CA ARG A 58 2.88 -5.82 -6.40
C ARG A 58 3.73 -4.58 -6.13
N ASP A 59 4.28 -3.93 -7.15
CA ASP A 59 5.12 -2.74 -6.98
C ASP A 59 4.30 -1.56 -6.45
N SER A 60 3.07 -1.38 -6.93
CA SER A 60 2.17 -0.35 -6.44
C SER A 60 0.71 -0.58 -6.84
N ILE A 61 -0.20 0.11 -6.14
CA ILE A 61 -1.61 0.20 -6.55
C ILE A 61 -1.77 0.65 -8.01
N GLY A 62 -0.94 1.60 -8.47
CA GLY A 62 -0.99 2.10 -9.83
C GLY A 62 -0.68 1.00 -10.85
N GLU A 63 0.41 0.26 -10.62
CA GLU A 63 0.79 -0.87 -11.47
C GLU A 63 -0.27 -1.98 -11.45
N GLY A 64 -0.86 -2.29 -10.28
CA GLY A 64 -1.96 -3.25 -10.20
C GLY A 64 -3.17 -2.86 -11.06
N ILE A 65 -3.52 -1.57 -11.12
CA ILE A 65 -4.60 -1.07 -11.98
C ILE A 65 -4.19 -1.12 -13.48
N ILE A 66 -2.94 -0.80 -13.81
CA ILE A 66 -2.43 -0.90 -15.19
C ILE A 66 -2.48 -2.35 -15.67
N ILE A 67 -2.00 -3.29 -14.86
CA ILE A 67 -2.05 -4.73 -15.14
C ILE A 67 -3.49 -5.20 -15.33
N ALA A 68 -4.44 -4.73 -14.51
CA ALA A 68 -5.85 -5.06 -14.67
C ALA A 68 -6.43 -4.63 -16.03
N GLN A 69 -5.92 -3.56 -16.64
CA GLN A 69 -6.34 -3.10 -17.97
C GLN A 69 -5.78 -3.95 -19.11
N GLN A 70 -4.77 -4.78 -18.82
CA GLN A 70 -4.05 -5.60 -19.82
C GLN A 70 -4.50 -7.07 -19.83
N ILE A 71 -5.37 -7.48 -18.91
CA ILE A 71 -5.88 -8.85 -18.78
C ILE A 71 -7.36 -8.95 -19.16
N PRO A 72 -7.89 -10.17 -19.39
CA PRO A 72 -9.30 -10.35 -19.73
C PRO A 72 -10.25 -9.72 -18.69
N PRO A 73 -11.39 -9.14 -19.12
CA PRO A 73 -12.29 -8.40 -18.23
C PRO A 73 -12.80 -9.18 -17.02
N ALA A 74 -12.92 -10.50 -17.14
CA ALA A 74 -13.34 -11.38 -16.04
C ALA A 74 -12.35 -11.33 -14.85
N PHE A 75 -11.04 -11.29 -15.13
CA PHE A 75 -9.99 -11.23 -14.10
C PHE A 75 -9.63 -9.80 -13.70
N ALA A 76 -9.82 -8.83 -14.61
CA ALA A 76 -9.58 -7.42 -14.35
C ALA A 76 -10.39 -6.90 -13.15
N HIS A 77 -11.69 -7.23 -13.07
CA HIS A 77 -12.55 -6.81 -11.97
C HIS A 77 -12.10 -7.38 -10.63
N GLU A 78 -11.66 -8.64 -10.61
CA GLU A 78 -11.17 -9.30 -9.41
C GLU A 78 -9.84 -8.68 -8.94
N LEU A 79 -8.91 -8.43 -9.87
CA LEU A 79 -7.64 -7.79 -9.55
C LEU A 79 -7.83 -6.37 -9.03
N ILE A 80 -8.68 -5.55 -9.67
CA ILE A 80 -8.99 -4.20 -9.19
C ILE A 80 -9.57 -4.24 -7.77
N LYS A 81 -10.48 -5.19 -7.49
CA LYS A 81 -11.04 -5.36 -6.15
C LYS A 81 -9.95 -5.67 -5.13
N GLU A 82 -9.09 -6.65 -5.40
CA GLU A 82 -8.01 -7.04 -4.47
C GLU A 82 -6.98 -5.94 -4.27
N VAL A 83 -6.62 -5.21 -5.33
CA VAL A 83 -5.72 -4.05 -5.27
C VAL A 83 -6.28 -2.98 -4.31
N ASN A 84 -7.56 -2.63 -4.44
CA ASN A 84 -8.20 -1.62 -3.59
C ASN A 84 -8.31 -2.09 -2.12
N ILE A 85 -8.77 -3.33 -1.90
CA ILE A 85 -8.91 -3.89 -0.55
C ILE A 85 -7.55 -3.96 0.14
N THR A 86 -6.52 -4.46 -0.55
CA THR A 86 -5.18 -4.61 0.00
C THR A 86 -4.58 -3.26 0.35
N PHE A 87 -4.69 -2.26 -0.53
CA PHE A 87 -4.18 -0.91 -0.28
C PHE A 87 -4.85 -0.25 0.93
N ILE A 88 -6.19 -0.29 1.01
CA ILE A 88 -6.94 0.25 2.14
C ILE A 88 -6.59 -0.46 3.45
N ASN A 89 -6.41 -1.79 3.41
CA ASN A 89 -6.03 -2.57 4.59
C ASN A 89 -4.59 -2.32 5.04
N ALA A 90 -3.67 -2.11 4.10
CA ALA A 90 -2.28 -1.76 4.39
C ALA A 90 -2.20 -0.43 5.15
N PHE A 91 -3.05 0.54 4.77
CA PHE A 91 -3.14 1.81 5.48
C PHE A 91 -3.84 1.71 6.86
N ASN A 92 -4.87 0.87 6.98
CA ASN A 92 -5.72 0.81 8.17
C ASN A 92 -5.30 -0.23 9.24
N SER A 93 -4.11 -0.82 9.16
CA SER A 93 -3.58 -1.85 10.10
C SER A 93 -4.43 -3.13 10.25
N ARG A 94 -5.50 -3.32 9.46
CA ARG A 94 -6.41 -4.48 9.58
C ARG A 94 -5.90 -5.77 8.93
N TYR A 95 -4.74 -5.72 8.27
CA TYR A 95 -4.26 -6.84 7.46
C TYR A 95 -3.92 -8.10 8.28
N TYR A 96 -3.46 -7.95 9.54
CA TYR A 96 -3.08 -9.09 10.38
C TYR A 96 -4.23 -10.08 10.68
N SER A 97 -5.49 -9.63 10.60
CA SER A 97 -6.64 -10.47 10.97
C SER A 97 -7.16 -11.36 9.81
N ARG A 98 -7.09 -10.91 8.55
CA ARG A 98 -7.65 -11.69 7.43
C ARG A 98 -6.83 -12.93 7.07
N ASN A 99 -5.50 -12.87 7.12
CA ASN A 99 -4.65 -14.02 6.80
C ASN A 99 -4.77 -15.17 7.83
N ASN A 100 -5.24 -14.91 9.05
CA ASN A 100 -5.50 -15.95 10.03
C ASN A 100 -6.83 -16.70 9.78
N HIS A 101 -7.77 -16.09 9.04
CA HIS A 101 -9.05 -16.69 8.66
C HIS A 101 -9.11 -17.16 7.20
N ALA A 102 -8.20 -16.72 6.32
CA ALA A 102 -8.15 -17.16 4.92
C ALA A 102 -7.72 -18.63 4.76
N ASN A 103 -7.13 -19.25 5.78
CA ASN A 103 -6.81 -20.68 5.76
C ASN A 103 -7.97 -21.59 6.21
N ILE A 104 -9.16 -21.03 6.50
CA ILE A 104 -10.35 -21.78 6.93
C ILE A 104 -11.62 -21.47 6.10
N GLY A 105 -11.52 -20.74 4.98
CA GLY A 105 -12.69 -20.19 4.28
C GLY A 105 -12.84 -20.53 2.78
N GLY A 106 -12.10 -21.51 2.26
CA GLY A 106 -12.12 -21.87 0.82
C GLY A 106 -13.41 -22.54 0.30
N CYS A 107 -14.52 -22.52 1.03
CA CYS A 107 -15.74 -23.26 0.68
C CYS A 107 -17.03 -22.43 0.47
N ASP A 108 -16.99 -21.09 0.53
CA ASP A 108 -18.25 -20.31 0.54
C ASP A 108 -18.71 -19.71 -0.81
N TYR A 109 -17.95 -19.85 -1.90
CA TYR A 109 -18.32 -19.26 -3.20
C TYR A 109 -18.89 -20.23 -4.25
N VAL A 110 -19.01 -21.53 -3.97
CA VAL A 110 -19.45 -22.55 -4.97
C VAL A 110 -20.80 -23.23 -4.64
N CYS A 111 -21.47 -22.88 -3.54
CA CYS A 111 -22.77 -23.48 -3.16
C CYS A 111 -23.98 -22.54 -3.21
N SER A 112 -24.03 -21.59 -4.16
CA SER A 112 -25.23 -20.75 -4.36
C SER A 112 -25.64 -20.62 -5.82
N SER A 113 -25.51 -21.69 -6.60
CA SER A 113 -26.00 -21.78 -8.00
C SER A 113 -26.57 -23.15 -8.36
N SER A 114 -27.28 -23.80 -7.42
CA SER A 114 -28.16 -24.93 -7.72
C SER A 114 -29.20 -25.09 -6.60
N PHE A 115 -30.31 -24.38 -6.71
CA PHE A 115 -31.70 -24.86 -6.53
C PHE A 115 -32.66 -23.67 -6.69
#